data_AF-A0A953WPC8-F1
#
_entry.id   AF-A0A953WPC8-F1
#
_cell.length_a   1.000
_cell.length_b   1.000
_cell.length_c   1.000
_cell.angle_alpha   90.00
_cell.angle_beta   90.00
_cell.angle_gamma   90.00
#
_symmetry.space_group_name_H-M   'P 1'
#
loop_
_entity.id
_entity.type
_entity.pdbx_description
1 polymer ?
#
loop_
_entity_poly.entity_id
_entity_poly.type
_entity_poly.pdbx_seq_one_letter_code
_entity_poly.pdbx_strand_id
1 'polypeptide(L)'
;VSRVTSNKYMATPRGLFELKYFFTAAIASSEGGEAHSAEAVRHRIRELIAEETPDAVLSDDKIVEILRNEGVEIARRTVAKYRETLDIPSSVQRRRQAARGAI
;
A
#
# COMPACT_ATOMS: atom_id res chain seq x y z
N VAL A 1 25.50 -0.25 -1.48
CA VAL A 1 24.64 -0.53 -0.30
C VAL A 1 24.13 -1.96 -0.28
N SER A 2 23.52 -2.50 -1.35
CA SER A 2 22.92 -3.86 -1.35
C SER A 2 23.83 -4.99 -0.83
N ARG A 3 25.12 -5.01 -1.18
CA ARG A 3 26.02 -6.10 -0.75
C ARG A 3 26.42 -6.01 0.73
N VAL A 4 26.39 -4.81 1.32
CA VAL A 4 26.75 -4.56 2.73
C VAL A 4 25.58 -4.86 3.66
N THR A 5 24.35 -4.70 3.15
CA THR A 5 23.11 -4.94 3.91
C THR A 5 22.67 -6.41 3.92
N SER A 6 23.16 -7.22 2.97
CA SER A 6 22.88 -8.66 2.91
C SER A 6 23.59 -9.41 4.03
N ASN A 7 22.91 -10.37 4.67
CA ASN A 7 23.43 -11.15 5.82
C ASN A 7 23.83 -10.30 7.05
N LYS A 8 23.31 -9.08 7.16
CA LYS A 8 23.42 -8.27 8.38
C LYS A 8 22.04 -8.17 9.01
N TYR A 9 22.00 -8.28 10.33
CA TYR A 9 20.77 -8.28 11.10
C TYR A 9 20.84 -7.16 12.14
N MET A 10 19.73 -6.45 12.31
CA MET A 10 19.55 -5.42 13.32
C MET A 10 18.58 -5.94 14.36
N ALA A 11 19.02 -5.95 15.63
CA ALA A 11 18.14 -6.21 16.75
C ALA A 11 17.37 -4.93 17.08
N THR A 12 16.05 -5.03 17.09
CA THR A 12 15.14 -3.97 17.51
C THR A 12 14.32 -4.45 18.70
N PRO A 13 13.73 -3.57 19.51
CA PRO A 13 12.82 -3.97 20.60
C PRO A 13 11.62 -4.80 20.14
N ARG A 14 11.29 -4.76 18.84
CA ARG A 14 10.20 -5.52 18.20
C ARG A 14 10.66 -6.82 17.53
N GLY A 15 11.96 -7.13 17.54
CA GLY A 15 12.51 -8.35 16.94
C GLY A 15 13.80 -8.13 16.15
N LEU A 16 14.31 -9.22 15.56
CA LEU A 16 15.50 -9.24 14.72
C LEU A 16 15.10 -9.12 13.25
N PHE A 17 15.61 -8.10 12.56
CA PHE A 17 15.30 -7.85 11.15
C PHE A 17 16.57 -7.85 10.30
N GLU A 18 16.49 -8.39 9.08
CA GLU A 18 17.59 -8.27 8.12
C GLU A 18 17.72 -6.82 7.67
N LEU A 19 18.95 -6.28 7.63
CA LEU A 19 19.20 -4.86 7.34
C LEU A 19 18.58 -4.43 6.00
N LYS A 20 18.57 -5.32 5.01
CA LYS A 20 18.00 -5.05 3.67
C LYS A 20 16.51 -4.65 3.72
N TYR A 21 15.79 -5.05 4.78
CA TYR A 21 14.38 -4.72 4.98
C TYR A 21 14.15 -3.21 4.98
N PHE A 22 15.10 -2.44 5.53
CA PHE A 22 15.01 -0.98 5.64
C PHE A 22 15.44 -0.25 4.36
N PHE A 23 15.98 -0.95 3.35
CA PHE A 23 16.48 -0.39 2.11
C PHE A 23 15.66 -0.84 0.90
N THR A 24 14.32 -0.87 1.04
CA THR A 24 13.43 -1.10 -0.11
C THR A 24 13.54 0.06 -1.10
N ALA A 25 13.55 -0.23 -2.40
CA ALA A 25 13.52 0.77 -3.46
C ALA A 25 12.35 1.73 -3.19
N ALA A 26 12.68 2.96 -2.81
CA ALA A 26 11.68 3.99 -2.59
C ALA A 26 10.98 4.29 -3.92
N ILE A 27 9.65 4.41 -3.89
CA ILE A 27 8.91 4.89 -5.06
C ILE A 27 9.26 6.37 -5.17
N ALA A 28 9.84 6.77 -6.29
CA ALA A 28 10.24 8.16 -6.52
C ALA A 28 9.00 9.06 -6.40
N SER A 29 8.99 9.94 -5.40
CA SER A 29 8.06 11.07 -5.34
C SER A 29 8.55 12.14 -6.31
N SER A 30 7.65 12.64 -7.14
CA SER A 30 7.92 13.64 -8.19
C SER A 30 8.31 15.02 -7.64
N GLU A 31 8.12 15.27 -6.34
CA GLU A 31 8.11 16.64 -5.84
C GLU A 31 8.76 16.79 -4.46
N GLY A 32 10.00 16.30 -4.30
CA GLY A 32 10.82 16.57 -3.10
C GLY A 32 10.22 16.13 -1.74
N GLY A 33 9.05 15.50 -1.75
CA GLY A 33 8.36 14.93 -0.61
C GLY A 33 8.91 13.54 -0.29
N GLU A 34 8.73 13.14 0.98
CA GLU A 34 9.28 11.91 1.53
C GLU A 34 9.07 10.73 0.57
N ALA A 35 10.16 10.07 0.21
CA ALA A 35 10.12 8.92 -0.67
C ALA A 35 9.36 7.79 0.04
N HIS A 36 8.05 7.68 -0.21
CA HIS A 36 7.20 6.75 0.52
C HIS A 36 7.62 5.31 0.20
N SER A 37 8.03 4.59 1.24
CA SER A 37 8.37 3.17 1.15
C SER A 37 7.18 2.39 0.62
N ALA A 38 7.44 1.37 -0.20
CA ALA A 38 6.39 0.49 -0.73
C ALA A 38 5.52 -0.13 0.39
N GLU A 39 6.07 -0.29 1.59
CA GLU A 39 5.32 -0.72 2.78
C GLU A 39 4.35 0.33 3.32
N ALA A 40 4.76 1.60 3.37
CA ALA A 40 3.89 2.70 3.77
C ALA A 40 2.69 2.83 2.81
N VAL A 41 2.94 2.70 1.50
CA VAL A 41 1.86 2.72 0.50
C VAL A 41 0.91 1.53 0.67
N ARG A 42 1.43 0.31 0.92
CA ARG A 42 0.60 -0.87 1.22
C ARG A 42 -0.25 -0.66 2.49
N HIS A 43 0.33 -0.06 3.53
CA HIS A 43 -0.39 0.25 4.76
C HIS A 43 -1.51 1.25 4.49
N ARG A 44 -1.22 2.32 3.76
CA ARG A 44 -2.20 3.35 3.42
C ARG A 44 -3.35 2.82 2.56
N ILE A 45 -3.06 1.99 1.56
CA ILE A 45 -4.09 1.30 0.77
C ILE A 45 -5.01 0.46 1.68
N ARG A 46 -4.46 -0.23 2.67
CA ARG A 46 -5.25 -1.00 3.62
C ARG A 46 -6.16 -0.13 4.47
N GLU A 47 -5.66 1.00 4.99
CA GLU A 47 -6.46 1.95 5.77
C GLU A 47 -7.60 2.54 4.94
N LEU A 48 -7.31 3.02 3.72
CA LEU A 48 -8.32 3.58 2.81
C LEU A 48 -9.43 2.57 2.50
N ILE A 49 -9.09 1.29 2.39
CA ILE A 49 -10.04 0.21 2.17
C ILE A 49 -10.81 -0.14 3.45
N ALA A 50 -10.18 -0.07 4.63
CA ALA A 50 -10.84 -0.31 5.90
C ALA A 50 -11.84 0.80 6.29
N GLU A 51 -11.57 2.04 5.87
CA GLU A 51 -12.45 3.19 6.06
C GLU A 51 -13.62 3.26 5.07
N GLU A 52 -13.68 2.36 4.09
CA GLU A 52 -14.74 2.39 3.07
C GLU A 52 -16.10 2.03 3.67
N THR A 53 -17.14 2.75 3.25
CA THR A 53 -18.52 2.43 3.62
C THR A 53 -19.16 1.49 2.58
N PRO A 54 -20.15 0.67 2.97
CA PRO A 54 -20.84 -0.23 2.04
C PRO A 54 -21.44 0.48 0.82
N ASP A 55 -21.87 1.73 0.99
CA ASP A 55 -22.44 2.56 -0.07
C ASP A 55 -21.39 3.23 -0.97
N ALA A 56 -20.13 3.34 -0.52
CA ALA A 56 -19.08 4.05 -1.23
C ALA A 56 -17.79 3.21 -1.34
N VAL A 57 -17.88 2.07 -2.03
CA VAL A 57 -16.70 1.24 -2.35
C VAL A 57 -15.77 1.99 -3.29
N LEU A 58 -14.52 2.22 -2.84
CA LEU A 58 -13.50 2.94 -3.60
C LEU A 58 -13.00 2.10 -4.78
N SER A 59 -12.93 2.70 -5.96
CA SER A 59 -12.27 2.10 -7.12
C SER A 59 -10.75 2.23 -7.00
N ASP A 60 -10.00 1.34 -7.67
CA ASP A 60 -8.54 1.45 -7.74
C ASP A 60 -8.10 2.82 -8.29
N ASP A 61 -8.86 3.40 -9.23
CA ASP A 61 -8.61 4.74 -9.77
C ASP A 61 -8.79 5.83 -8.69
N LYS A 62 -9.79 5.68 -7.81
CA LYS A 62 -10.01 6.65 -6.72
C LYS A 62 -8.92 6.58 -5.66
N ILE A 63 -8.42 5.38 -5.37
CA ILE A 63 -7.27 5.19 -4.47
C ILE A 63 -6.03 5.88 -5.05
N VAL A 64 -5.80 5.79 -6.37
CA VAL A 64 -4.70 6.51 -7.04
C VAL A 64 -4.85 8.03 -6.90
N GLU A 65 -6.05 8.59 -7.07
CA GLU A 65 -6.29 10.03 -6.87
C GLU A 65 -5.99 10.47 -5.43
N ILE A 66 -6.46 9.72 -4.44
CA ILE A 66 -6.22 10.03 -3.01
C ILE A 66 -4.72 10.00 -2.72
N LEU A 67 -4.03 8.95 -3.16
CA LEU A 67 -2.58 8.82 -2.96
C LEU A 67 -1.80 9.92 -3.68
N ARG A 68 -2.23 10.34 -4.87
CA ARG A 68 -1.62 11.48 -5.56
C ARG A 68 -1.79 12.80 -4.80
N ASN A 69 -2.96 13.03 -4.21
CA ASN A 69 -3.19 14.20 -3.36
C ASN A 69 -2.34 14.16 -2.08
N GLU A 70 -1.98 12.97 -1.59
CA GLU A 70 -1.06 12.75 -0.48
C GLU A 70 0.43 12.84 -0.91
N GLY A 71 0.73 13.18 -2.16
CA GLY A 71 2.11 13.31 -2.67
C GLY A 71 2.76 12.00 -3.13
N VAL A 72 1.97 10.92 -3.24
CA VAL A 72 2.42 9.60 -3.70
C VAL A 72 2.05 9.41 -5.17
N GLU A 73 3.04 9.49 -6.06
CA GLU A 73 2.81 9.16 -7.46
C GLU A 73 2.85 7.64 -7.67
N ILE A 74 1.67 7.03 -7.82
CA ILE A 74 1.52 5.60 -8.06
C ILE A 74 0.60 5.31 -9.25
N ALA A 75 0.95 4.28 -10.03
CA ALA A 75 0.12 3.80 -11.12
C ALA A 75 -0.96 2.82 -10.63
N ARG A 76 -2.14 2.83 -11.26
CA ARG A 76 -3.26 1.91 -10.98
C ARG A 76 -2.83 0.44 -10.95
N ARG A 77 -1.99 0.00 -11.88
CA ARG A 77 -1.46 -1.38 -11.93
C ARG A 77 -0.67 -1.77 -10.66
N THR A 78 0.03 -0.81 -10.07
CA THR A 78 0.81 -1.01 -8.84
C THR A 78 -0.12 -1.11 -7.63
N VAL A 79 -1.18 -0.28 -7.59
CA VAL A 79 -2.24 -0.38 -6.57
C VAL A 79 -2.94 -1.73 -6.65
N ALA A 80 -3.31 -2.20 -7.85
CA ALA A 80 -3.92 -3.52 -8.04
C ALA A 80 -3.02 -4.65 -7.54
N LYS A 81 -1.72 -4.61 -7.88
CA LYS A 81 -0.74 -5.59 -7.40
C LYS A 81 -0.58 -5.58 -5.87
N TYR A 82 -0.57 -4.40 -5.26
CA TYR A 82 -0.51 -4.28 -3.80
C TYR A 82 -1.79 -4.76 -3.13
N ARG A 83 -2.96 -4.51 -3.73
CA ARG A 83 -4.25 -5.02 -3.26
C ARG A 83 -4.29 -6.55 -3.28
N GLU A 84 -3.79 -7.17 -4.36
CA GLU A 84 -3.68 -8.63 -4.48
C GLU A 84 -2.74 -9.23 -3.42
N THR A 85 -1.62 -8.56 -3.13
CA THR A 85 -0.67 -9.00 -2.09
C THR A 85 -1.28 -8.92 -0.68
N LEU A 86 -2.36 -8.15 -0.51
CA LEU A 86 -3.09 -7.99 0.75
C LEU A 86 -4.32 -8.91 0.84
N ASP A 87 -4.53 -9.80 -0.13
CA ASP A 87 -5.72 -10.66 -0.25
C ASP A 87 -7.05 -9.89 -0.28
N ILE A 88 -7.02 -8.62 -0.72
CA ILE A 88 -8.22 -7.78 -0.79
C ILE A 88 -8.91 -7.99 -2.14
N PRO A 89 -10.21 -8.31 -2.18
CA PRO A 89 -10.93 -8.53 -3.43
C PRO A 89 -11.13 -7.23 -4.23
N SER A 90 -11.43 -7.38 -5.52
CA SER A 90 -11.61 -6.24 -6.43
C SER A 90 -12.76 -5.34 -5.99
N SER A 91 -12.72 -4.05 -6.33
CA SER A 91 -13.81 -3.12 -6.01
C SER A 91 -15.17 -3.60 -6.54
N VAL A 92 -15.20 -4.36 -7.64
CA VAL A 92 -16.45 -4.97 -8.16
C VAL A 92 -16.98 -6.06 -7.23
N GLN A 93 -16.10 -6.92 -6.71
CA GLN A 93 -16.48 -7.95 -5.74
C GLN A 93 -16.89 -7.32 -4.40
N ARG A 94 -16.16 -6.30 -3.93
CA ARG A 94 -16.49 -5.57 -2.69
C ARG A 94 -17.84 -4.87 -2.78
N ARG A 95 -18.14 -4.23 -3.91
CA ARG A 95 -19.46 -3.64 -4.17
C ARG A 95 -20.58 -4.69 -4.17
N ARG A 96 -20.33 -5.88 -4.74
CA ARG A 96 -21.30 -6.99 -4.70
C ARG A 96 -21.50 -7.56 -3.28
N GLN A 97 -20.44 -7.61 -2.47
CA GLN A 97 -20.51 -8.07 -1.08
C GLN A 97 -21.25 -7.05 -0.20
N ALA A 98 -20.96 -5.77 -0.35
CA ALA A 98 -21.68 -4.68 0.33
C ALA A 98 -23.18 -4.69 0.02
N ALA A 99 -23.54 -4.84 -1.26
CA ALA A 99 -24.95 -4.95 -1.67
C ALA A 99 -25.65 -6.23 -1.16
N ARG A 100 -24.90 -7.30 -0.87
CA ARG A 100 -25.43 -8.55 -0.32
C ARG A 100 -25.53 -8.57 1.21
N GLY A 101 -24.71 -7.78 1.91
CA GLY A 101 -24.73 -7.64 3.36
C GLY A 101 -25.76 -6.63 3.90
N ALA A 102 -26.47 -5.93 3.00
CA ALA A 102 -27.51 -4.95 3.35
C ALA A 102 -28.94 -5.56 3.38
N ILE A 103 -29.07 -6.88 3.46
CA ILE A 103 -30.33 -7.64 3.63
C ILE A 103 -30.26 -8.36 4.97
#